data_AF-A0AAD8JFM7-F1
#
_entry.id   AF-A0AAD8JFM7-F1
#
_cell.length_a   1.000
_cell.length_b   1.000
_cell.length_c   1.000
_cell.angle_alpha   90.00
_cell.angle_beta   90.00
_cell.angle_gamma   90.00
#
_symmetry.space_group_name_H-M   'P 1'
#
loop_
_entity.id
_entity.type
_entity.pdbx_description
1 polymer ?
#
loop_
_entity_poly.entity_id
_entity_poly.type
_entity_poly.pdbx_seq_one_letter_code
_entity_poly.pdbx_strand_id
1 'polypeptide(L)'
;MDTMQQLVPPWLEQLLHTSFFWVCNTHGDAARSECNMFCLDCGGDGFCFYCRSSSHKDHQVIQIRRSSYHDVVRVSEVQRAIDISGVQTYVINSARVMFLNERPQPKSAGSKGVSHLCEICGRSLLDPFRFCSLGCKLVGIKRNGNASFSLESKNEVVVRGDQGISNRRLLMNPSSSTDHQIQQGSEELRAGSEQATFPHMSPPPGRRRKGIPHRAPFAS
;
A
#
# COMPACT_ATOMS: atom_id res chain seq x y z
N MET A 1 -0.51 -7.47 -33.95
CA MET A 1 0.02 -7.27 -32.59
C MET A 1 -1.16 -6.83 -31.74
N ASP A 2 -1.61 -7.67 -30.80
CA ASP A 2 -2.84 -7.46 -30.05
C ASP A 2 -2.74 -6.23 -29.15
N THR A 3 -3.57 -5.21 -29.44
CA THR A 3 -3.66 -3.95 -28.67
C THR A 3 -3.94 -4.14 -27.18
N MET A 4 -4.49 -5.30 -26.78
CA MET A 4 -4.73 -5.64 -25.37
C MET A 4 -3.45 -5.91 -24.57
N GLN A 5 -2.38 -6.43 -25.22
CA GLN A 5 -1.12 -6.74 -24.54
C GLN A 5 -0.35 -5.47 -24.13
N GLN A 6 -0.66 -4.32 -24.73
CA GLN A 6 -0.02 -3.05 -24.41
C GLN A 6 -0.68 -2.33 -23.24
N LEU A 7 -1.97 -2.61 -22.97
CA LEU A 7 -2.78 -1.93 -21.95
C LEU A 7 -2.87 -2.70 -20.63
N VAL A 8 -2.66 -4.02 -20.65
CA VAL A 8 -2.74 -4.89 -19.48
C VAL A 8 -1.47 -5.73 -19.40
N PRO A 9 -0.69 -5.66 -18.32
CA PRO A 9 0.49 -6.51 -18.20
C PRO A 9 0.09 -7.98 -18.00
N PRO A 10 0.82 -8.94 -18.60
CA PRO A 10 0.46 -10.36 -18.58
C PRO A 10 0.26 -10.95 -17.17
N TRP A 11 1.03 -10.47 -16.19
CA TRP A 11 0.98 -10.97 -14.81
C TRP A 11 -0.27 -10.53 -14.04
N LEU A 12 -1.00 -9.51 -14.48
CA LEU A 12 -2.10 -8.93 -13.70
C LEU A 12 -3.31 -9.86 -13.65
N GLU A 13 -3.64 -10.54 -14.74
CA GLU A 13 -4.73 -11.51 -14.74
C GLU A 13 -4.43 -12.68 -13.80
N GLN A 14 -3.18 -13.15 -13.83
CA GLN A 14 -2.74 -14.20 -12.92
C GLN A 14 -2.81 -13.72 -11.46
N LEU A 15 -2.31 -12.52 -11.16
CA LEU A 15 -2.36 -11.94 -9.82
C LEU A 15 -3.80 -11.90 -9.26
N LEU A 16 -4.77 -11.53 -10.09
CA LEU A 16 -6.18 -11.40 -9.67
C LEU A 16 -6.88 -12.76 -9.48
N HIS A 17 -6.42 -13.82 -10.16
CA HIS A 17 -6.96 -15.18 -10.00
C HIS A 17 -6.20 -16.04 -8.99
N THR A 18 -4.98 -15.62 -8.61
CA THR A 18 -4.14 -16.38 -7.69
C THR A 18 -4.76 -16.43 -6.29
N SER A 19 -4.77 -17.61 -5.70
CA SER A 19 -5.12 -17.80 -4.30
C SER A 19 -3.89 -17.63 -3.42
N PHE A 20 -4.02 -16.79 -2.39
CA PHE A 20 -2.95 -16.50 -1.43
C PHE A 20 -3.27 -17.06 -0.04
N PHE A 21 -2.29 -17.00 0.86
CA PHE A 21 -2.38 -17.36 2.27
C PHE A 21 -2.57 -18.86 2.54
N TRP A 22 -2.09 -19.71 1.64
CA TRP A 22 -1.92 -21.14 1.87
C TRP A 22 -0.50 -21.44 2.40
N VAL A 23 -0.30 -22.61 2.99
CA VAL A 23 0.99 -23.01 3.57
C VAL A 23 1.92 -23.56 2.49
N CYS A 24 3.11 -23.00 2.36
CA CYS A 24 4.09 -23.42 1.36
C CYS A 24 4.44 -24.92 1.46
N ASN A 25 4.42 -25.62 0.33
CA ASN A 25 4.71 -27.06 0.28
C ASN A 25 6.16 -27.41 0.62
N THR A 26 7.11 -26.52 0.33
CA THR A 26 8.55 -26.75 0.57
C THR A 26 9.01 -26.24 1.92
N HIS A 27 8.38 -25.20 2.45
CA HIS A 27 8.78 -24.53 3.68
C HIS A 27 7.70 -24.59 4.76
N GLY A 28 6.80 -25.58 4.74
CA GLY A 28 5.59 -25.61 5.56
C GLY A 28 5.85 -25.45 7.06
N ASP A 29 6.91 -26.08 7.57
CA ASP A 29 7.29 -26.07 8.98
C ASP A 29 8.03 -24.80 9.43
N ALA A 30 8.44 -23.95 8.49
CA ALA A 30 9.19 -22.74 8.80
C ALA A 30 8.27 -21.60 9.25
N ALA A 31 8.77 -20.73 10.12
CA ALA A 31 8.08 -19.49 10.43
C ALA A 31 7.94 -18.63 9.16
N ARG A 32 6.76 -18.08 8.86
CA ARG A 32 6.47 -17.34 7.60
C ARG A 32 6.42 -18.21 6.34
N SER A 33 5.97 -19.45 6.49
CA SER A 33 5.67 -20.38 5.40
C SER A 33 4.44 -20.00 4.57
N GLU A 34 3.70 -18.97 4.96
CA GLU A 34 2.51 -18.51 4.25
C GLU A 34 2.85 -17.94 2.86
N CYS A 35 2.15 -18.43 1.84
CA CYS A 35 2.27 -17.97 0.45
C CYS A 35 1.47 -16.67 0.23
N ASN A 36 2.10 -15.54 0.54
CA ASN A 36 1.52 -14.21 0.41
C ASN A 36 2.34 -13.25 -0.47
N MET A 37 3.26 -13.78 -1.27
CA MET A 37 4.03 -13.00 -2.24
C MET A 37 3.68 -13.41 -3.66
N PHE A 38 3.83 -12.48 -4.60
CA PHE A 38 3.59 -12.71 -6.03
C PHE A 38 4.71 -12.08 -6.86
N CYS A 39 5.16 -12.79 -7.90
CA CYS A 39 6.29 -12.40 -8.74
C CYS A 39 5.76 -11.88 -10.06
N LEU A 40 6.04 -10.61 -10.36
CA LEU A 40 5.59 -9.94 -11.58
C LEU A 40 6.29 -10.48 -12.83
N ASP A 41 7.55 -10.94 -12.69
CA ASP A 41 8.32 -11.48 -13.81
C ASP A 41 7.93 -12.93 -14.16
N CYS A 42 7.63 -13.76 -13.16
CA CYS A 42 7.27 -15.15 -13.38
C CYS A 42 5.79 -15.33 -13.74
N GLY A 43 4.90 -14.50 -13.19
CA GLY A 43 3.45 -14.67 -13.38
C GLY A 43 2.95 -16.06 -12.97
N GLY A 44 3.48 -16.62 -11.87
CA GLY A 44 3.10 -17.93 -11.33
C GLY A 44 2.17 -17.83 -10.13
N ASP A 45 2.09 -18.90 -9.36
CA ASP A 45 1.33 -18.92 -8.10
C ASP A 45 1.98 -18.09 -6.99
N GLY A 46 1.21 -17.86 -5.92
CA GLY A 46 1.70 -17.21 -4.72
C GLY A 46 2.79 -18.05 -4.03
N PHE A 47 3.78 -17.39 -3.43
CA PHE A 47 4.89 -18.07 -2.75
C PHE A 47 5.23 -17.41 -1.41
N CYS A 48 6.01 -18.12 -0.59
CA CYS A 48 6.36 -17.69 0.77
C CYS A 48 7.65 -16.87 0.83
N PHE A 49 7.98 -16.38 2.03
CA PHE A 49 9.17 -15.59 2.27
C PHE A 49 10.49 -16.26 1.85
N TYR A 50 10.63 -17.58 2.06
CA TYR A 50 11.86 -18.29 1.73
C TYR A 50 12.02 -18.56 0.23
N CYS A 51 10.91 -18.87 -0.46
CA CYS A 51 10.91 -19.02 -1.92
C CYS A 51 11.38 -17.74 -2.63
N ARG A 52 11.16 -16.58 -2.03
CA ARG A 52 11.67 -15.31 -2.54
C ARG A 52 13.19 -15.34 -2.71
N SER A 53 13.91 -15.81 -1.70
CA SER A 53 15.38 -15.82 -1.70
C SER A 53 15.97 -16.94 -2.57
N SER A 54 15.29 -18.10 -2.64
CA SER A 54 15.79 -19.25 -3.41
C SER A 54 15.52 -19.15 -4.91
N SER A 55 14.39 -18.55 -5.31
CA SER A 55 13.86 -18.65 -6.68
C SER A 55 13.47 -17.31 -7.31
N HIS A 56 13.46 -16.22 -6.53
CA HIS A 56 13.02 -14.89 -6.98
C HIS A 56 13.94 -13.76 -6.48
N LYS A 57 15.25 -14.03 -6.33
CA LYS A 57 16.20 -13.10 -5.71
C LYS A 57 16.27 -11.76 -6.43
N ASP A 58 16.23 -11.79 -7.76
CA ASP A 58 16.41 -10.62 -8.62
C ASP A 58 15.12 -10.23 -9.35
N HIS A 59 13.97 -10.74 -8.89
CA HIS A 59 12.68 -10.49 -9.52
C HIS A 59 11.89 -9.37 -8.81
N GLN A 60 10.99 -8.74 -9.56
CA GLN A 60 10.00 -7.84 -9.02
C GLN A 60 8.90 -8.62 -8.31
N VAL A 61 8.81 -8.41 -6.99
CA VAL A 61 7.88 -9.11 -6.11
C VAL A 61 7.01 -8.10 -5.37
N ILE A 62 5.73 -8.41 -5.27
CA ILE A 62 4.77 -7.69 -4.43
C ILE A 62 4.27 -8.61 -3.31
N GLN A 63 3.92 -8.02 -2.17
CA GLN A 63 3.34 -8.72 -1.03
C GLN A 63 1.84 -8.44 -0.93
N ILE A 64 1.07 -9.52 -0.93
CA ILE A 64 -0.38 -9.52 -0.75
C ILE A 64 -0.69 -9.54 0.75
N ARG A 65 -1.70 -8.77 1.13
CA ARG A 65 -2.17 -8.65 2.53
C ARG A 65 -3.67 -8.84 2.57
N ARG A 66 -4.22 -9.10 3.77
CA ARG A 66 -5.67 -9.20 3.98
C ARG A 66 -6.20 -7.98 4.71
N SER A 67 -7.28 -7.41 4.18
CA SER A 67 -8.10 -6.41 4.85
C SER A 67 -9.57 -6.80 4.72
N SER A 68 -10.26 -6.92 5.86
CA SER A 68 -11.66 -7.36 5.92
C SER A 68 -11.92 -8.63 5.08
N TYR A 69 -11.05 -9.63 5.20
CA TYR A 69 -11.10 -10.91 4.44
C TYR A 69 -10.90 -10.82 2.94
N HIS A 70 -10.42 -9.67 2.43
CA HIS A 70 -10.12 -9.50 1.01
C HIS A 70 -8.66 -9.17 0.79
N ASP A 71 -8.15 -9.63 -0.35
CA ASP A 71 -6.77 -9.41 -0.73
C ASP A 71 -6.58 -7.95 -1.14
N VAL A 72 -5.54 -7.36 -0.57
CA VAL A 72 -5.10 -5.98 -0.82
C VAL A 72 -3.61 -5.93 -1.11
N VAL A 73 -3.21 -4.92 -1.87
CA VAL A 73 -1.82 -4.58 -2.14
C VAL A 73 -1.54 -3.15 -1.70
N ARG A 74 -0.31 -2.88 -1.25
CA ARG A 74 0.11 -1.51 -0.94
C ARG A 74 0.29 -0.72 -2.22
N VAL A 75 -0.17 0.53 -2.21
CA VAL A 75 -0.03 1.44 -3.35
C VAL A 75 1.43 1.60 -3.75
N SER A 76 2.34 1.73 -2.78
CA SER A 76 3.76 1.87 -3.02
C SER A 76 4.40 0.69 -3.74
N GLU A 77 3.83 -0.51 -3.64
CA GLU A 77 4.35 -1.72 -4.27
C GLU A 77 3.89 -1.83 -5.73
N VAL A 78 2.59 -1.60 -5.98
CA VAL A 78 1.98 -1.80 -7.30
C VAL A 78 2.16 -0.61 -8.25
N GLN A 79 2.24 0.62 -7.72
CA GLN A 79 2.35 1.84 -8.55
C GLN A 79 3.65 1.93 -9.36
N ARG A 80 4.67 1.13 -9.00
CA ARG A 80 5.93 1.04 -9.75
C ARG A 80 5.80 0.18 -11.00
N ALA A 81 4.77 -0.65 -11.08
CA ALA A 81 4.60 -1.64 -12.14
C ALA A 81 3.44 -1.30 -13.09
N ILE A 82 2.40 -0.61 -12.62
CA ILE A 82 1.22 -0.25 -13.42
C ILE A 82 0.65 1.13 -13.06
N ASP A 83 -0.04 1.74 -14.03
CA ASP A 83 -0.90 2.88 -13.76
C ASP A 83 -2.12 2.45 -12.92
N ILE A 84 -2.23 3.06 -11.76
CA ILE A 84 -3.28 2.83 -10.78
C ILE A 84 -4.30 3.99 -10.74
N SER A 85 -4.21 4.95 -11.66
CA SER A 85 -5.16 6.05 -11.76
C SER A 85 -6.60 5.54 -11.93
N GLY A 86 -7.56 6.28 -11.38
CA GLY A 86 -8.98 5.93 -11.43
C GLY A 86 -9.40 4.78 -10.51
N VAL A 87 -8.48 4.11 -9.80
CA VAL A 87 -8.79 3.06 -8.81
C VAL A 87 -8.83 3.66 -7.41
N GLN A 88 -9.90 3.36 -6.67
CA GLN A 88 -10.06 3.83 -5.30
C GLN A 88 -8.99 3.27 -4.38
N THR A 89 -8.40 4.15 -3.57
CA THR A 89 -7.39 3.81 -2.56
C THR A 89 -7.93 4.07 -1.16
N TYR A 90 -7.50 3.26 -0.19
CA TYR A 90 -7.89 3.37 1.21
C TYR A 90 -6.65 3.59 2.08
N VAL A 91 -6.78 4.36 3.15
CA VAL A 91 -5.76 4.44 4.20
C VAL A 91 -6.15 3.46 5.31
N ILE A 92 -5.37 2.39 5.48
CA ILE A 92 -5.60 1.34 6.49
C ILE A 92 -4.31 1.16 7.28
N ASN A 93 -4.39 1.27 8.61
CA ASN A 93 -3.22 1.21 9.50
C ASN A 93 -2.10 2.14 9.02
N SER A 94 -2.46 3.38 8.70
CA SER A 94 -1.56 4.43 8.19
C SER A 94 -0.85 4.10 6.86
N ALA A 95 -1.30 3.07 6.13
CA ALA A 95 -0.77 2.71 4.81
C ALA A 95 -1.84 2.87 3.72
N ARG A 96 -1.44 3.38 2.55
CA ARG A 96 -2.31 3.40 1.37
C ARG A 96 -2.36 2.01 0.74
N VAL A 97 -3.57 1.48 0.56
CA VAL A 97 -3.82 0.16 -0.03
C VAL A 97 -4.92 0.20 -1.08
N MET A 98 -4.93 -0.81 -1.95
CA MET A 98 -5.99 -1.06 -2.93
C MET A 98 -6.45 -2.51 -2.85
N PHE A 99 -7.73 -2.74 -3.16
CA PHE A 99 -8.28 -4.09 -3.30
C PHE A 99 -7.91 -4.66 -4.67
N LEU A 100 -7.56 -5.95 -4.67
CA LEU A 100 -7.31 -6.70 -5.90
C LEU A 100 -8.61 -6.92 -6.66
N ASN A 101 -9.60 -7.54 -6.03
CA ASN A 101 -10.87 -7.87 -6.67
C ASN A 101 -12.05 -7.06 -6.11
N GLU A 102 -13.17 -7.07 -6.86
CA GLU A 102 -14.42 -6.55 -6.33
C GLU A 102 -14.82 -7.27 -5.04
N ARG A 103 -15.60 -6.60 -4.20
CA ARG A 103 -16.10 -7.22 -2.96
C ARG A 103 -17.62 -7.15 -2.96
N PRO A 104 -18.32 -8.21 -2.55
CA PRO A 104 -19.77 -8.17 -2.40
C PRO A 104 -20.16 -6.98 -1.52
N GLN A 105 -21.15 -6.21 -1.95
CA GLN A 105 -21.82 -5.24 -1.09
C GLN A 105 -23.29 -5.66 -1.05
N PRO A 106 -23.94 -5.72 0.13
CA PRO A 106 -25.38 -5.87 0.19
C PRO A 106 -25.98 -4.78 -0.69
N LYS A 107 -26.93 -5.13 -1.57
CA LYS A 107 -27.66 -4.15 -2.38
C LYS A 107 -28.53 -3.31 -1.44
N SER A 108 -27.93 -2.37 -0.73
CA SER A 108 -28.66 -1.26 -0.13
C SER A 108 -29.11 -0.40 -1.29
N ALA A 109 -30.34 -0.66 -1.74
CA ALA A 109 -31.06 0.21 -2.65
C ALA A 109 -31.03 1.63 -2.08
N GLY A 110 -30.32 2.53 -2.76
CA GLY A 110 -30.43 3.96 -2.54
C GLY A 110 -29.80 4.50 -1.27
N SER A 111 -28.46 4.68 -1.28
CA SER A 111 -27.92 5.90 -0.70
C SER A 111 -28.23 7.05 -1.66
N LYS A 112 -29.44 7.62 -1.53
CA LYS A 112 -29.82 8.86 -2.20
C LYS A 112 -28.75 9.92 -1.90
N GLY A 113 -27.84 10.17 -2.84
CA GLY A 113 -26.75 11.14 -2.69
C GLY A 113 -25.33 10.64 -3.02
N VAL A 114 -25.13 9.39 -3.44
CA VAL A 114 -23.79 8.93 -3.90
C VAL A 114 -23.59 9.33 -5.37
N SER A 115 -22.66 10.24 -5.64
CA SER A 115 -22.36 10.73 -6.99
C SER A 115 -21.40 9.84 -7.79
N HIS A 116 -20.67 8.93 -7.13
CA HIS A 116 -19.63 8.13 -7.78
C HIS A 116 -19.85 6.63 -7.52
N LEU A 117 -20.18 5.90 -8.59
CA LEU A 117 -20.36 4.45 -8.60
C LEU A 117 -19.25 3.81 -9.42
N CYS A 118 -18.78 2.64 -9.00
CA CYS A 118 -17.88 1.82 -9.79
C CYS A 118 -18.53 1.45 -11.13
N GLU A 119 -17.85 1.73 -12.24
CA GLU A 119 -18.35 1.47 -13.59
C GLU A 119 -18.63 -0.01 -13.87
N ILE A 120 -18.07 -0.93 -13.07
CA ILE A 120 -18.19 -2.38 -13.29
C ILE A 120 -19.18 -3.05 -12.33
N CYS A 121 -19.08 -2.78 -11.03
CA CYS A 121 -19.85 -3.49 -10.01
C CYS A 121 -20.90 -2.62 -9.30
N GLY A 122 -20.98 -1.32 -9.65
CA GLY A 122 -21.97 -0.40 -9.08
C GLY A 122 -21.73 -0.06 -7.61
N ARG A 123 -20.60 -0.46 -7.00
CA ARG A 123 -20.26 -0.08 -5.62
C ARG A 123 -20.08 1.44 -5.50
N SER A 124 -20.63 2.02 -4.44
CA SER A 124 -20.38 3.41 -4.04
C SER A 124 -18.92 3.69 -3.74
N LEU A 125 -18.39 4.78 -4.29
CA LEU A 125 -17.00 5.23 -4.14
C LEU A 125 -16.90 6.48 -3.25
N LEU A 126 -15.71 6.73 -2.69
CA LEU A 126 -15.48 7.87 -1.76
C LEU A 126 -15.21 9.20 -2.47
N ASP A 127 -14.78 9.16 -3.72
CA ASP A 127 -14.14 10.23 -4.49
C ASP A 127 -14.47 10.02 -5.97
N PRO A 128 -14.09 10.92 -6.91
CA PRO A 128 -14.30 10.74 -8.35
C PRO A 128 -13.40 9.65 -8.98
N PHE A 129 -13.26 8.52 -8.29
CA PHE A 129 -12.70 7.29 -8.84
C PHE A 129 -13.69 6.64 -9.80
N ARG A 130 -13.17 5.80 -10.69
CA ARG A 130 -13.95 5.05 -11.70
C ARG A 130 -14.14 3.60 -11.29
N PHE A 131 -13.18 3.04 -10.56
CA PHE A 131 -13.12 1.63 -10.19
C PHE A 131 -12.87 1.45 -8.69
N CYS A 132 -13.50 0.43 -8.09
CA CYS A 132 -13.30 0.12 -6.67
C CYS A 132 -12.09 -0.79 -6.38
N SER A 133 -11.54 -1.43 -7.41
CA SER A 133 -10.46 -2.43 -7.33
C SER A 133 -9.70 -2.56 -8.64
N LEU A 134 -8.53 -3.21 -8.61
CA LEU A 134 -7.73 -3.50 -9.81
C LEU A 134 -8.50 -4.41 -10.80
N GLY A 135 -9.22 -5.40 -10.29
CA GLY A 135 -10.06 -6.30 -11.10
C GLY A 135 -11.20 -5.56 -11.80
N CYS A 136 -11.86 -4.59 -11.15
CA CYS A 136 -12.83 -3.75 -11.84
C CYS A 136 -12.16 -2.91 -12.94
N LYS A 137 -10.97 -2.33 -12.71
CA LYS A 137 -10.26 -1.61 -13.77
C LYS A 137 -9.92 -2.53 -14.94
N LEU A 138 -9.44 -3.75 -14.69
CA LEU A 138 -9.16 -4.75 -15.73
C LEU A 138 -10.39 -5.06 -16.58
N VAL A 139 -11.54 -5.32 -15.95
CA VAL A 139 -12.80 -5.58 -16.66
C VAL A 139 -13.24 -4.36 -17.47
N GLY A 140 -13.05 -3.15 -16.94
CA GLY A 140 -13.33 -1.89 -17.65
C GLY A 140 -12.45 -1.69 -18.88
N ILE A 141 -11.16 -2.03 -18.82
CA ILE A 141 -10.27 -2.01 -19.99
C ILE A 141 -10.78 -2.98 -21.06
N LYS A 142 -11.09 -4.22 -20.66
CA LYS A 142 -11.57 -5.25 -21.60
C LYS A 142 -12.92 -4.94 -22.23
N ARG A 143 -13.84 -4.26 -21.52
CA ARG A 143 -15.19 -3.95 -22.00
C ARG A 143 -15.33 -2.61 -22.71
N ASN A 144 -14.67 -1.57 -22.20
CA ASN A 144 -14.91 -0.18 -22.60
C ASN A 144 -13.70 0.46 -23.30
N GLY A 145 -12.49 -0.08 -23.13
CA GLY A 145 -11.27 0.41 -23.77
C GLY A 145 -10.82 1.83 -23.38
N ASN A 146 -11.44 2.43 -22.35
CA ASN A 146 -11.22 3.83 -21.95
C ASN A 146 -10.34 3.97 -20.69
N ALA A 147 -9.56 2.94 -20.37
CA ALA A 147 -8.61 2.90 -19.27
C ALA A 147 -7.37 2.12 -19.71
N SER A 148 -6.27 2.26 -18.97
CA SER A 148 -5.03 1.51 -19.21
C SER A 148 -4.28 1.27 -17.90
N PHE A 149 -3.46 0.23 -17.87
CA PHE A 149 -2.42 0.04 -16.85
C PHE A 149 -1.02 0.48 -17.32
N SER A 150 -0.89 0.97 -18.56
CA SER A 150 0.38 1.49 -19.08
C SER A 150 0.83 2.69 -18.26
N LEU A 151 2.06 2.64 -17.74
CA LEU A 151 2.70 3.82 -17.16
C LEU A 151 3.07 4.77 -18.30
N GLU A 152 2.31 5.85 -18.46
CA GLU A 152 2.76 6.94 -19.31
C GLU A 152 4.07 7.48 -18.71
N SER A 153 5.16 7.27 -19.43
CA SER A 153 6.40 8.00 -19.15
C SER A 153 6.04 9.46 -19.35
N LYS A 154 6.02 10.24 -18.26
CA LYS A 154 5.99 11.70 -18.36
C LYS A 154 7.22 12.12 -19.14
N ASN A 155 7.13 12.14 -20.47
CA ASN A 155 8.06 12.89 -21.29
C ASN A 155 7.86 14.34 -20.87
N GLU A 156 8.93 14.91 -20.32
CA GLU A 156 9.03 16.34 -20.10
C GLU A 156 8.58 17.04 -21.38
N VAL A 157 7.61 17.94 -21.23
CA VAL A 157 7.18 18.82 -22.30
C VAL A 157 8.39 19.68 -22.64
N VAL A 158 9.13 19.29 -23.69
CA VAL A 158 10.11 20.14 -24.35
C VAL A 158 9.32 21.30 -24.94
N VAL A 159 9.25 22.40 -24.18
CA VAL A 159 8.73 23.67 -24.68
C VAL A 159 9.67 24.13 -25.78
N ARG A 160 9.20 23.98 -27.02
CA ARG A 160 9.84 24.49 -28.22
C ARG A 160 9.94 26.01 -28.09
N GLY A 161 11.17 26.51 -28.00
CA GLY A 161 11.44 27.93 -27.90
C GLY A 161 10.95 28.69 -29.12
N ASP A 162 10.34 29.84 -28.87
CA ASP A 162 10.42 30.97 -29.78
C ASP A 162 10.61 32.27 -28.97
N GLN A 163 11.43 33.16 -29.52
CA GLN A 163 12.04 34.30 -28.85
C GLN A 163 11.09 35.50 -28.79
N GLY A 164 11.10 36.23 -27.67
CA GLY A 164 10.41 37.52 -27.53
C GLY A 164 10.76 38.23 -26.22
N ILE A 165 11.65 39.20 -26.31
CA ILE A 165 12.31 39.93 -25.22
C ILE A 165 11.35 40.87 -24.47
N SER A 166 11.34 40.84 -23.14
CA SER A 166 11.38 42.05 -22.27
C SER A 166 11.59 41.73 -20.79
N ASN A 167 12.65 42.32 -20.24
CA ASN A 167 13.09 42.29 -18.86
C ASN A 167 12.03 42.71 -17.84
N ARG A 168 11.82 41.91 -16.78
CA ARG A 168 11.82 42.40 -15.38
C ARG A 168 12.40 41.34 -14.44
N ARG A 169 13.51 41.72 -13.80
CA ARG A 169 14.16 41.05 -12.66
C ARG A 169 13.18 40.88 -11.50
N LEU A 170 13.10 39.68 -10.93
CA LEU A 170 13.09 39.44 -9.49
C LEU A 170 13.67 38.04 -9.23
N LEU A 171 14.95 38.00 -8.84
CA LEU A 171 15.59 36.85 -8.21
C LEU A 171 15.28 36.93 -6.71
N MET A 172 14.65 35.91 -6.14
CA MET A 172 14.73 35.62 -4.72
C MET A 172 14.77 34.09 -4.56
N ASN A 173 15.97 33.56 -4.33
CA ASN A 173 16.17 32.25 -3.73
C ASN A 173 16.25 32.41 -2.20
N PRO A 174 15.99 31.32 -1.46
CA PRO A 174 15.73 31.37 -0.02
C PRO A 174 17.01 31.44 0.81
N SER A 175 17.04 32.39 1.73
CA SER A 175 17.85 32.37 2.96
C SER A 175 16.95 31.73 4.04
N SER A 176 17.39 30.95 5.04
CA SER A 176 18.62 31.05 5.81
C SER A 176 18.71 29.79 6.69
N SER A 177 19.92 29.26 6.94
CA SER A 177 20.34 28.67 8.22
C SER A 177 21.83 28.36 8.12
N THR A 178 22.61 29.28 8.70
CA THR A 178 24.06 29.33 8.74
C THR A 178 24.63 28.38 9.80
N ASP A 179 25.71 27.72 9.46
CA ASP A 179 26.62 26.96 10.32
C ASP A 179 27.83 27.85 10.70
N HIS A 180 28.45 27.61 11.86
CA HIS A 180 29.92 27.66 12.10
C HIS A 180 30.31 27.70 13.60
N GLN A 181 30.80 26.55 14.08
CA GLN A 181 32.05 26.22 14.81
C GLN A 181 32.85 27.32 15.55
N ILE A 182 33.42 26.96 16.73
CA ILE A 182 34.89 26.84 17.02
C ILE A 182 35.13 26.45 18.52
N GLN A 183 36.33 25.93 18.76
CA GLN A 183 36.88 24.99 19.74
C GLN A 183 37.66 25.64 20.92
N GLN A 184 37.81 24.94 22.06
CA GLN A 184 39.08 24.63 22.79
C GLN A 184 39.01 24.58 24.35
N GLY A 185 39.69 23.55 24.91
CA GLY A 185 40.38 23.47 26.22
C GLY A 185 39.54 23.20 27.48
N SER A 186 39.97 22.51 28.56
CA SER A 186 40.99 21.49 28.91
C SER A 186 40.84 21.27 30.44
N GLU A 187 41.32 20.12 30.98
CA GLU A 187 41.54 19.83 32.44
C GLU A 187 40.26 19.47 33.24
N GLU A 188 40.18 18.49 34.16
CA GLU A 188 41.16 17.67 34.89
C GLU A 188 40.45 16.44 35.55
N LEU A 189 41.25 15.60 36.20
CA LEU A 189 41.05 14.20 36.62
C LEU A 189 40.08 13.96 37.81
N ARG A 190 39.47 12.76 37.88
CA ARG A 190 39.58 11.81 39.02
C ARG A 190 38.75 10.52 38.86
N ALA A 191 39.37 9.41 39.27
CA ALA A 191 38.82 8.06 39.36
C ALA A 191 37.95 7.85 40.61
N GLY A 192 37.00 6.91 40.54
CA GLY A 192 36.25 6.42 41.71
C GLY A 192 35.31 5.28 41.33
N SER A 193 35.60 4.09 41.86
CA SER A 193 34.86 2.83 41.68
C SER A 193 33.94 2.63 42.87
N GLU A 194 32.61 2.64 42.73
CA GLU A 194 31.67 2.16 43.77
C GLU A 194 30.39 1.55 43.17
N GLN A 195 29.96 0.46 43.80
CA GLN A 195 28.78 -0.35 43.50
C GLN A 195 27.48 0.34 43.98
N ALA A 196 26.35 -0.01 43.34
CA ALA A 196 25.04 -0.32 43.96
C ALA A 196 23.78 0.35 43.34
N THR A 197 22.75 -0.50 43.23
CA THR A 197 21.30 -0.25 43.33
C THR A 197 20.56 0.46 42.18
N PHE A 198 19.80 -0.35 41.43
CA PHE A 198 18.70 0.06 40.55
C PHE A 198 17.54 0.68 41.37
N PRO A 199 16.96 1.83 40.97
CA PRO A 199 15.76 2.36 41.59
C PRO A 199 14.51 1.63 41.09
N HIS A 200 13.76 1.10 42.06
CA HIS A 200 12.44 0.47 41.92
C HIS A 200 11.39 1.49 41.46
N MET A 201 10.87 1.37 40.24
CA MET A 201 9.73 2.16 39.77
C MET A 201 8.41 1.46 40.13
N SER A 202 7.59 2.15 40.93
CA SER A 202 6.23 1.72 41.30
C SER A 202 5.26 1.78 40.11
N PRO A 203 4.35 0.80 39.93
CA PRO A 203 3.37 0.82 38.84
C PRO A 203 2.17 1.76 39.11
N PRO A 204 1.54 2.32 38.06
CA PRO A 204 0.38 3.20 38.18
C PRO A 204 -0.90 2.46 38.61
N PRO A 205 -1.88 3.16 39.22
CA PRO A 205 -3.07 2.52 39.79
C PRO A 205 -4.00 1.91 38.73
N GLY A 206 -4.39 0.66 38.98
CA GLY A 206 -5.16 -0.18 38.08
C GLY A 206 -6.58 0.30 37.81
N ARG A 207 -6.96 0.30 36.54
CA ARG A 207 -8.34 0.47 36.06
C ARG A 207 -9.15 -0.77 36.47
N ARG A 208 -10.21 -0.58 37.27
CA ARG A 208 -11.15 -1.63 37.71
C ARG A 208 -11.67 -2.45 36.52
N ARG A 209 -11.48 -3.77 36.58
CA ARG A 209 -12.06 -4.72 35.62
C ARG A 209 -13.59 -4.72 35.76
N LYS A 210 -14.29 -4.61 34.64
CA LYS A 210 -15.74 -4.81 34.53
C LYS A 210 -16.03 -6.27 34.89
N GLY A 211 -16.92 -6.51 35.87
CA GLY A 211 -17.26 -7.84 36.37
C GLY A 211 -17.90 -8.75 35.31
N ILE A 212 -17.94 -10.05 35.61
CA ILE A 212 -18.59 -11.08 34.77
C ILE A 212 -20.08 -10.74 34.63
N PRO A 213 -20.63 -10.65 33.40
CA PRO A 213 -22.06 -10.42 33.20
C PRO A 213 -22.86 -11.66 33.61
N HIS A 214 -23.83 -11.49 34.52
CA HIS A 214 -24.79 -12.53 34.90
C HIS A 214 -25.98 -12.53 33.93
N ARG A 215 -26.45 -13.73 33.57
CA ARG A 215 -27.63 -13.94 32.73
C ARG A 215 -28.90 -13.68 33.55
N ALA A 216 -29.90 -13.02 32.96
CA ALA A 216 -31.19 -12.80 33.60
C ALA A 216 -31.95 -14.14 33.81
N PRO A 217 -32.74 -14.29 34.89
CA PRO A 217 -33.57 -15.47 35.11
C PRO A 217 -34.62 -15.61 34.00
N PHE A 218 -34.98 -16.86 33.66
CA PHE A 218 -36.11 -17.14 32.78
C PHE A 218 -37.41 -16.86 33.55
N ALA A 219 -38.31 -16.08 32.96
CA ALA A 219 -39.67 -15.94 33.46
C ALA A 219 -40.45 -17.22 33.11
N SER A 220 -41.10 -17.80 34.13
CA SER A 220 -42.11 -18.87 33.97
C SER A 220 -43.46 -18.29 33.53
#